data_AF-A0A6B0SH25-F1
#
_entry.id   AF-A0A6B0SH25-F1
#
_cell.length_a   1.000
_cell.length_b   1.000
_cell.length_c   1.000
_cell.angle_alpha   90.00
_cell.angle_beta   90.00
_cell.angle_gamma   90.00
#
_symmetry.space_group_name_H-M   'P 1'
#
loop_
_entity.id
_entity.type
_entity.pdbx_description
1 polymer ?
#
loop_
_entity_poly.entity_id
_entity_poly.type
_entity_poly.pdbx_seq_one_letter_code
_entity_poly.pdbx_strand_id
1 'polypeptide(L)'
;MGSKYSDEELLEELHRVSEEVNGTPTSKDMNELGEFSHGPYCREFGTWSNALEEAGFETAGNRTHDGAKVSDEELLEAIRSCVQYVGRAPTSREFNAFTDHSVTTLQTRFDSFRDAVRKAGMEPVTSGEGFED
;
A
#
# COMPACT_ATOMS: atom_id res chain seq x y z
N MET A 1 2.67 3.30 32.48
CA MET A 1 1.47 2.44 32.58
C MET A 1 1.33 1.70 31.27
N GLY A 2 1.65 0.39 31.23
CA GLY A 2 1.37 -0.44 30.05
C GLY A 2 -0.13 -0.55 29.83
N SER A 3 -0.57 -0.77 28.58
CA SER A 3 -1.97 -1.08 28.30
C SER A 3 -2.40 -2.27 29.15
N LYS A 4 -3.69 -2.28 29.55
CA LYS A 4 -4.25 -3.35 30.37
C LYS A 4 -4.50 -4.66 29.59
N TYR A 5 -4.25 -4.64 28.28
CA TYR A 5 -4.65 -5.66 27.32
C TYR A 5 -3.42 -6.10 26.54
N SER A 6 -3.39 -7.38 26.15
CA SER A 6 -2.33 -7.95 25.33
C SER A 6 -2.58 -7.68 23.85
N ASP A 7 -1.54 -7.76 23.02
CA ASP A 7 -1.66 -7.67 21.56
C ASP A 7 -2.69 -8.69 21.02
N GLU A 8 -2.59 -9.95 21.42
CA GLU A 8 -3.53 -11.03 21.06
C GLU A 8 -4.99 -10.67 21.38
N GLU A 9 -5.29 -10.19 22.58
CA GLU A 9 -6.66 -9.81 22.98
C GLU A 9 -7.23 -8.69 22.11
N LEU A 10 -6.38 -7.73 21.72
CA LEU A 10 -6.79 -6.64 20.84
C LEU A 10 -7.12 -7.17 19.43
N LEU A 11 -6.27 -8.05 18.88
CA LEU A 11 -6.47 -8.65 17.56
C LEU A 11 -7.69 -9.57 17.51
N GLU A 12 -7.92 -10.38 18.54
CA GLU A 12 -9.12 -11.23 18.67
C GLU A 12 -10.40 -10.40 18.63
N GLU A 13 -10.41 -9.28 19.35
CA GLU A 13 -11.57 -8.37 19.36
C GLU A 13 -11.81 -7.74 17.98
N LEU A 14 -10.74 -7.40 17.26
CA LEU A 14 -10.81 -6.91 15.88
C LEU A 14 -11.47 -7.94 14.95
N HIS A 15 -11.14 -9.23 15.07
CA HIS A 15 -11.80 -10.30 14.32
C HIS A 15 -13.28 -10.43 14.68
N ARG A 16 -13.62 -10.40 15.96
CA ARG A 16 -15.01 -10.49 16.42
C ARG A 16 -15.89 -9.40 15.82
N VAL A 17 -15.43 -8.15 15.86
CA VAL A 17 -16.18 -7.02 15.29
C VAL A 17 -16.21 -7.08 13.76
N SER A 18 -15.14 -7.56 13.12
CA SER A 18 -15.12 -7.80 11.68
C SER A 18 -16.22 -8.76 11.23
N GLU A 19 -16.45 -9.84 11.98
CA GLU A 19 -17.53 -10.79 11.71
C GLU A 19 -18.91 -10.14 11.84
N GLU A 20 -19.08 -9.23 12.81
CA GLU A 20 -20.35 -8.51 13.04
C GLU A 20 -20.66 -7.48 11.95
N VAL A 21 -19.65 -6.74 11.49
CA VAL A 21 -19.82 -5.75 10.40
C VAL A 21 -19.68 -6.35 9.01
N ASN A 22 -19.37 -7.65 8.92
CA ASN A 22 -19.12 -8.39 7.69
C ASN A 22 -18.08 -7.72 6.77
N GLY A 23 -16.95 -7.29 7.34
CA GLY A 23 -15.91 -6.57 6.63
C GLY A 23 -14.80 -6.04 7.54
N THR A 24 -13.88 -5.25 6.98
CA THR A 24 -12.80 -4.63 7.76
C THR A 24 -13.38 -3.63 8.76
N PRO A 25 -13.23 -3.85 10.08
CA PRO A 25 -13.81 -2.98 11.09
C PRO A 25 -13.14 -1.61 11.07
N THR A 26 -13.93 -0.55 11.13
CA THR A 26 -13.40 0.80 11.25
C THR A 26 -13.17 1.17 12.72
N SER A 27 -12.38 2.21 12.95
CA SER A 27 -12.16 2.73 14.30
C SER A 27 -13.46 3.15 14.99
N LYS A 28 -14.49 3.50 14.20
CA LYS A 28 -15.82 3.85 14.68
C LYS A 28 -16.61 2.59 15.07
N ASP A 29 -16.60 1.57 14.23
CA ASP A 29 -17.24 0.27 14.53
C ASP A 29 -16.69 -0.32 15.82
N MET A 30 -15.37 -0.26 16.02
CA MET A 30 -14.75 -0.75 17.25
C MET A 30 -15.07 0.11 18.47
N ASN A 31 -15.36 1.39 18.29
CA ASN A 31 -15.83 2.23 19.39
C ASN A 31 -17.32 2.00 19.73
N GLU A 32 -18.13 1.55 18.76
CA GLU A 32 -19.57 1.35 18.91
C GLU A 32 -19.94 -0.11 19.27
N LEU A 33 -19.21 -1.08 18.73
CA LEU A 33 -19.45 -2.53 18.81
C LEU A 33 -18.36 -3.27 19.60
N GLY A 34 -17.13 -2.75 19.59
CA GLY A 34 -16.00 -3.32 20.30
C GLY A 34 -16.04 -3.02 21.79
N GLU A 35 -15.46 -3.92 22.58
CA GLU A 35 -15.21 -3.72 24.00
C GLU A 35 -14.11 -2.66 24.25
N PHE A 36 -13.23 -2.51 23.26
CA PHE A 36 -12.08 -1.60 23.31
C PHE A 36 -12.21 -0.46 22.30
N SER A 37 -11.90 0.75 22.74
CA SER A 37 -11.76 1.90 21.84
C SER A 37 -10.49 1.79 20.98
N HIS A 38 -10.40 2.54 19.88
CA HIS A 38 -9.21 2.53 18.99
C HIS A 38 -7.87 2.93 19.68
N GLY A 39 -7.93 3.53 20.87
CA GLY A 39 -6.78 4.08 21.60
C GLY A 39 -5.70 3.04 21.94
N PRO A 40 -6.02 1.94 22.65
CA PRO A 40 -5.08 0.84 22.88
C PRO A 40 -4.45 0.29 21.59
N TYR A 41 -5.21 0.15 20.51
CA TYR A 41 -4.69 -0.30 19.21
C TYR A 41 -3.61 0.62 18.65
N CYS A 42 -3.87 1.93 18.60
CA CYS A 42 -2.86 2.91 18.17
C CYS A 42 -1.66 2.96 19.12
N ARG A 43 -1.79 2.52 20.37
CA ARG A 43 -0.71 2.57 21.34
C ARG A 43 0.20 1.35 21.26
N GLU A 44 -0.37 0.16 21.14
CA GLU A 44 0.38 -1.10 21.03
C GLU A 44 0.96 -1.26 19.61
N PHE A 45 0.15 -1.00 18.59
CA PHE A 45 0.52 -1.21 17.17
C PHE A 45 0.94 0.09 16.47
N GLY A 46 0.96 1.22 17.17
CA GLY A 46 1.37 2.53 16.64
C GLY A 46 0.28 3.26 15.83
N THR A 47 -0.44 2.56 14.95
CA THR A 47 -1.57 3.13 14.19
C THR A 47 -2.71 2.12 14.00
N TRP A 48 -3.92 2.62 13.76
CA TRP A 48 -5.09 1.78 13.45
C TRP A 48 -4.86 0.86 12.26
N SER A 49 -4.27 1.39 11.19
CA SER A 49 -3.96 0.60 9.99
C SER A 49 -2.97 -0.52 10.28
N ASN A 50 -1.98 -0.28 11.13
CA ASN A 50 -1.02 -1.30 11.55
C ASN A 50 -1.66 -2.38 12.43
N ALA A 51 -2.61 -2.00 13.29
CA ALA A 51 -3.36 -2.97 14.08
C ALA A 51 -4.25 -3.87 13.19
N LEU A 52 -4.87 -3.28 12.16
CA LEU A 52 -5.63 -4.03 11.17
C LEU A 52 -4.74 -4.96 10.36
N GLU A 53 -3.55 -4.51 9.97
CA GLU A 53 -2.55 -5.33 9.27
C GLU A 53 -2.05 -6.51 10.11
N GLU A 54 -1.76 -6.29 11.40
CA GLU A 54 -1.38 -7.35 12.34
C GLU A 54 -2.52 -8.37 12.54
N ALA A 55 -3.78 -7.93 12.40
CA ALA A 55 -4.96 -8.80 12.39
C ALA A 55 -5.24 -9.41 10.99
N GLY A 56 -4.38 -9.19 9.99
CA GLY A 56 -4.51 -9.73 8.65
C GLY A 56 -5.58 -9.07 7.77
N PHE A 57 -6.03 -7.86 8.11
CA PHE A 57 -6.99 -7.10 7.30
C PHE A 57 -6.29 -6.24 6.24
N GLU A 58 -6.83 -6.24 5.02
CA GLU A 58 -6.41 -5.35 3.96
C GLU A 58 -6.86 -3.91 4.24
N THR A 59 -5.92 -3.00 4.54
CA THR A 59 -6.24 -1.59 4.77
C THR A 59 -6.00 -0.74 3.52
N ALA A 60 -6.89 0.22 3.25
CA ALA A 60 -6.78 1.10 2.09
C ALA A 60 -5.49 1.95 2.06
N GLY A 61 -4.81 2.09 3.21
CA GLY A 61 -3.51 2.76 3.35
C GLY A 61 -2.32 1.85 3.17
N ASN A 62 -2.50 0.52 3.27
CA ASN A 62 -1.46 -0.47 3.04
C ASN A 62 -1.71 -1.21 1.72
N ARG A 63 -1.64 -0.48 0.61
CA ARG A 63 -1.20 -1.01 -0.69
C ARG A 63 0.33 -0.94 -0.79
N THR A 64 1.00 -1.21 0.31
CA THR A 64 2.45 -1.33 0.33
C THR A 64 2.76 -2.65 0.96
N HIS A 65 2.51 -3.71 0.19
CA HIS A 65 3.31 -4.92 0.15
C HIS A 65 3.94 -5.25 1.50
N ASP A 66 3.25 -6.11 2.25
CA ASP A 66 3.85 -7.23 2.99
C ASP A 66 5.37 -7.08 3.12
N GLY A 67 5.90 -6.86 4.33
CA GLY A 67 7.25 -6.39 4.67
C GLY A 67 8.49 -7.01 3.98
N ALA A 68 8.33 -7.84 2.96
CA ALA A 68 9.24 -7.91 1.83
C ALA A 68 9.38 -6.54 1.16
N LYS A 69 10.45 -5.83 1.55
CA LYS A 69 11.06 -4.73 0.77
C LYS A 69 10.81 -4.95 -0.72
N VAL A 70 9.91 -4.18 -1.33
CA VAL A 70 9.74 -4.21 -2.78
C VAL A 70 11.14 -4.00 -3.37
N SER A 71 11.64 -5.03 -4.01
CA SER A 71 13.01 -5.05 -4.50
C SER A 71 13.08 -4.20 -5.76
N ASP A 72 14.27 -3.69 -6.07
CA ASP A 72 14.48 -2.99 -7.33
C ASP A 72 13.99 -3.83 -8.53
N GLU A 73 14.28 -5.14 -8.55
CA GLU A 73 13.77 -6.08 -9.56
C GLU A 73 12.23 -6.09 -9.68
N GLU A 74 11.51 -6.11 -8.56
CA GLU A 74 10.05 -6.17 -8.56
C GLU A 74 9.44 -4.86 -9.10
N LEU A 75 10.02 -3.72 -8.72
CA LEU A 75 9.67 -2.42 -9.29
C LEU A 75 9.95 -2.35 -10.81
N LEU A 76 11.05 -2.94 -11.27
CA LEU A 76 11.37 -3.03 -12.71
C LEU A 76 10.45 -4.01 -13.44
N GLU A 77 10.04 -5.11 -12.80
CA GLU A 77 9.05 -6.04 -13.32
C GLU A 77 7.68 -5.40 -13.47
N ALA A 78 7.23 -4.64 -12.47
CA ALA A 78 5.99 -3.88 -12.54
C ALA A 78 5.97 -2.93 -13.76
N ILE A 79 7.10 -2.26 -14.04
CA ILE A 79 7.23 -1.41 -15.23
C ILE A 79 7.12 -2.25 -16.49
N ARG A 80 7.87 -3.36 -16.61
CA ARG A 80 7.84 -4.25 -17.78
C ARG A 80 6.45 -4.84 -18.02
N SER A 81 5.74 -5.23 -16.97
CA SER A 81 4.37 -5.74 -17.03
C SER A 81 3.41 -4.66 -17.56
N CYS A 82 3.51 -3.44 -17.03
CA CYS A 82 2.71 -2.32 -17.50
C CYS A 82 3.01 -1.97 -18.97
N VAL A 83 4.25 -2.13 -19.43
CA VAL A 83 4.63 -1.93 -20.84
C VAL A 83 4.00 -2.98 -21.74
N GLN A 84 3.96 -4.24 -21.32
CA GLN A 84 3.30 -5.30 -22.09
C GLN A 84 1.80 -5.03 -22.25
N TYR A 85 1.18 -4.37 -21.27
CA TYR A 85 -0.24 -4.01 -21.31
C TYR A 85 -0.50 -2.77 -22.19
N VAL A 86 0.28 -1.71 -22.02
CA VAL A 86 0.09 -0.43 -22.74
C VAL A 86 0.76 -0.44 -24.13
N GLY A 87 1.65 -1.39 -24.38
CA GLY A 87 2.43 -1.52 -25.63
C GLY A 87 3.55 -0.48 -25.79
N ARG A 88 3.80 0.34 -24.76
CA ARG A 88 4.82 1.40 -24.74
C ARG A 88 5.29 1.65 -23.30
N ALA A 89 6.35 2.46 -23.14
CA ALA A 89 6.76 2.94 -21.84
C ALA A 89 5.58 3.66 -21.14
N PRO A 90 5.13 3.17 -19.97
CA PRO A 90 3.98 3.74 -19.27
C PRO A 90 4.33 5.13 -18.75
N THR A 91 3.35 6.02 -18.72
CA THR A 91 3.47 7.27 -17.99
C THR A 91 3.32 7.04 -16.50
N SER A 92 3.76 8.00 -15.68
CA SER A 92 3.59 7.96 -14.21
C SER A 92 2.14 7.74 -13.78
N ARG A 93 1.19 8.30 -14.55
CA ARG A 93 -0.25 8.17 -14.30
C ARG A 93 -0.78 6.79 -14.67
N GLU A 94 -0.32 6.23 -15.79
CA GLU A 94 -0.68 4.86 -16.19
C GLU A 94 -0.11 3.84 -15.20
N PHE A 95 1.16 3.98 -14.79
CA PHE A 95 1.77 3.08 -13.81
C PHE A 95 1.00 3.06 -12.48
N ASN A 96 0.63 4.22 -11.95
CA ASN A 96 -0.16 4.30 -10.72
C ASN A 96 -1.60 3.76 -10.88
N ALA A 97 -2.14 3.79 -12.10
CA ALA A 97 -3.48 3.28 -12.39
C ALA A 97 -3.51 1.76 -12.66
N PHE A 98 -2.43 1.20 -13.23
CA PHE A 98 -2.35 -0.20 -13.65
C PHE A 98 -1.55 -1.09 -12.71
N THR A 99 -0.77 -0.51 -11.81
CA THR A 99 0.02 -1.27 -10.82
C THR A 99 -0.38 -0.85 -9.42
N ASP A 100 -0.28 -1.78 -8.47
CA ASP A 100 -0.47 -1.48 -7.05
C ASP A 100 0.65 -0.60 -6.48
N HIS A 101 1.77 -0.48 -7.22
CA HIS A 101 2.91 0.32 -6.85
C HIS A 101 2.74 1.80 -7.21
N SER A 102 3.18 2.68 -6.31
CA SER A 102 3.22 4.11 -6.58
C SER A 102 4.51 4.55 -7.26
N VAL A 103 4.39 5.54 -8.16
CA VAL A 103 5.53 6.21 -8.80
C VAL A 103 6.48 6.86 -7.78
N THR A 104 5.97 7.24 -6.61
CA THR A 104 6.76 7.77 -5.50
C THR A 104 7.75 6.74 -4.98
N THR A 105 7.35 5.47 -4.89
CA THR A 105 8.24 4.36 -4.51
C THR A 105 9.39 4.20 -5.50
N LEU A 106 9.10 4.31 -6.81
CA LEU A 106 10.12 4.30 -7.86
C LEU A 106 11.05 5.51 -7.77
N GLN A 107 10.53 6.70 -7.51
CA GLN A 107 11.34 7.92 -7.34
C GLN A 107 12.27 7.83 -6.13
N THR A 108 11.80 7.29 -5.00
CA THR A 108 12.65 7.12 -3.80
C THR A 108 13.76 6.09 -4.03
N ARG A 109 13.50 5.02 -4.81
CA ARG A 109 14.48 3.94 -5.04
C ARG A 109 15.45 4.22 -6.20
N PHE A 110 14.98 4.87 -7.26
CA PHE A 110 15.72 5.06 -8.51
C PHE A 110 15.99 6.52 -8.83
N ASP A 111 15.78 7.44 -7.89
CA ASP A 111 15.90 8.90 -8.06
C ASP A 111 14.80 9.52 -8.94
N SER A 112 14.34 8.80 -9.97
CA SER A 112 13.24 9.19 -10.85
C SER A 112 12.59 8.01 -11.56
N PHE A 113 11.28 8.13 -11.85
CA PHE A 113 10.54 7.15 -12.67
C PHE A 113 11.23 6.86 -14.01
N ARG A 114 11.77 7.91 -14.66
CA ARG A 114 12.51 7.77 -15.93
C ARG A 114 13.76 6.91 -15.79
N ASP A 115 14.46 7.02 -14.67
CA ASP A 115 15.65 6.21 -14.42
C ASP A 115 15.29 4.74 -14.23
N ALA A 116 14.19 4.47 -13.52
CA ALA A 116 13.65 3.13 -13.39
C ALA A 116 13.24 2.52 -14.75
N VAL A 117 12.59 3.30 -15.63
CA VAL A 117 12.25 2.83 -17.00
C VAL A 117 13.51 2.54 -17.82
N ARG A 118 14.57 3.35 -17.69
CA ARG A 118 15.87 3.06 -18.34
C ARG A 118 16.54 1.81 -17.78
N LYS A 119 16.52 1.63 -16.46
CA LYS A 119 17.04 0.41 -15.81
C LYS A 119 16.25 -0.84 -16.21
N ALA A 120 14.97 -0.68 -16.54
CA ALA A 120 14.14 -1.74 -17.10
C ALA A 120 14.45 -2.00 -18.60
N GLY A 121 15.45 -1.32 -19.18
CA GLY A 121 15.88 -1.50 -20.56
C GLY A 121 15.03 -0.77 -21.60
N MET A 122 14.24 0.22 -21.18
CA MET A 122 13.27 0.91 -22.03
C MET A 122 13.55 2.41 -22.11
N GLU A 123 13.11 3.03 -23.21
CA GLU A 123 13.21 4.48 -23.39
C GLU A 123 12.00 5.17 -22.72
N PRO A 124 12.21 6.00 -21.68
CA PRO A 124 11.12 6.73 -21.06
C PRO A 124 10.56 7.75 -22.03
N VAL A 125 9.23 7.88 -22.07
CA VAL A 125 8.59 8.96 -22.82
C VAL A 125 9.10 10.32 -22.32
N THR A 126 9.87 11.00 -23.16
CA THR A 126 10.28 12.38 -22.92
C THR A 126 9.09 13.25 -23.26
N SER A 127 8.61 14.01 -22.27
CA SER A 127 7.67 15.09 -22.56
C SER A 127 8.48 16.17 -23.28
N GLY A 128 8.54 16.08 -24.61
CA GLY A 128 9.40 16.90 -25.44
C GLY A 128 9.27 16.71 -26.95
N GLU A 129 8.29 15.95 -27.47
CA GLU A 129 8.03 15.85 -28.92
C GLU A 129 6.53 15.69 -29.19
N GLY A 130 5.95 16.63 -29.95
CA GLY A 130 4.79 16.39 -30.82
C GLY A 130 3.38 16.75 -30.33
N PHE A 131 3.11 18.03 -30.04
CA PHE A 131 1.82 18.61 -30.44
C PHE A 131 2.14 19.89 -31.21
N GLU A 132 2.44 19.72 -32.49
CA GLU A 132 2.45 20.81 -33.48
C GLU A 132 1.00 21.01 -33.93
N ASP A 133 0.50 22.25 -33.84
CA ASP A 133 -0.63 22.77 -34.62
C ASP A 133 -0.09 23.86 -35.56
#